data_AF-A0A498D4L8-F1
#
_entry.id   AF-A0A498D4L8-F1
#
_cell.length_a   1.000
_cell.length_b   1.000
_cell.length_c   1.000
_cell.angle_alpha   90.00
_cell.angle_beta   90.00
_cell.angle_gamma   90.00
#
_symmetry.space_group_name_H-M   'P 1'
#
loop_
_entity.id
_entity.type
_entity.pdbx_description
1 polymer ?
#
loop_
_entity_poly.entity_id
_entity_poly.type
_entity_poly.pdbx_seq_one_letter_code
_entity_poly.pdbx_strand_id
1 'polypeptide(L)'
;MLKQKRLSWSFVLIVIIPSVFSIIYFGLIASDRYVSSSSYVIRSPQKTASAGGLSAFLQSSGFARSTDDAYVVNDFMMSRDAVTKLQKELDLKKIYTHAHIDFLSKFDGMGLDNTMENLYKYYQDRVKVTMESTSSISTLEVRAYSAEEAYKINNKLLNMAEDLVNGLNARGRQDLIRTSATEVVVAQKRVEAISAELVKFRSKNQIFDLEKQANIDLQLVSKLQDQLILVQTQIAQVQLVTPENPQISILKEREKNLENQISKIKGQMLGNGNSSYNNKSIEYERLMVAKEVAVKQLAGAMATLEQNKNEAERKQLYLERIAQPNMADAAIEPKRFKNIISTILISLILWGIYSLLAAGVREHQG
;
A
#
# COMPACT_ATOMS: atom_id res chain seq x y z
N MET A 1 25.06 -36.51 73.91
CA MET A 1 25.36 -35.08 73.78
C MET A 1 25.07 -34.63 72.35
N LEU A 2 23.91 -33.99 72.15
CA LEU A 2 23.47 -33.48 70.86
C LEU A 2 24.38 -32.31 70.45
N LYS A 3 25.31 -32.55 69.51
CA LYS A 3 26.02 -31.47 68.82
C LYS A 3 24.96 -30.65 68.09
N GLN A 4 24.52 -29.55 68.68
CA GLN A 4 23.77 -28.50 67.99
C GLN A 4 24.61 -28.10 66.77
N LYS A 5 24.26 -28.64 65.60
CA LYS A 5 24.73 -28.12 64.31
C LYS A 5 24.18 -26.69 64.23
N ARG A 6 24.95 -25.73 64.76
CA ARG A 6 24.70 -24.32 64.50
C ARG A 6 24.71 -24.19 62.99
N LEU A 7 23.56 -23.87 62.43
CA LEU A 7 23.39 -23.53 61.03
C LEU A 7 24.53 -22.59 60.66
N SER A 8 25.29 -22.90 59.61
CA SER A 8 26.37 -22.00 59.20
C SER A 8 25.73 -20.64 58.91
N TRP A 9 26.37 -19.56 59.40
CA TRP A 9 25.86 -18.21 59.19
C TRP A 9 25.60 -17.90 57.71
N SER A 10 26.38 -18.52 56.82
CA SER A 10 26.17 -18.50 55.37
C SER A 10 24.85 -19.14 54.91
N PHE A 11 24.39 -20.22 55.55
CA PHE A 11 23.10 -20.83 55.24
C PHE A 11 21.93 -19.92 55.66
N VAL A 12 22.03 -19.28 56.83
CA VAL A 12 21.00 -18.33 57.28
C VAL A 12 20.89 -17.16 56.31
N LEU A 13 22.02 -16.56 55.92
CA LEU A 13 22.05 -15.40 55.03
C LEU A 13 21.59 -15.70 53.60
N ILE A 14 22.00 -16.85 53.03
CA ILE A 14 21.76 -17.16 51.60
C ILE A 14 20.42 -17.88 51.39
N VAL A 15 19.97 -18.65 52.38
CA VAL A 15 18.77 -19.49 52.25
C VAL A 15 17.61 -18.94 53.06
N ILE A 16 17.79 -18.79 54.37
CA ILE A 16 16.66 -18.45 55.25
C ILE A 16 16.17 -17.02 54.99
N ILE A 17 17.07 -16.03 54.93
CA ILE A 17 16.67 -14.63 54.76
C ILE A 17 15.91 -14.41 53.43
N PRO A 18 16.42 -14.84 52.25
CA PRO A 18 15.68 -14.68 50.99
C PRO A 18 14.38 -15.47 50.96
N SER A 19 14.32 -16.64 51.60
CA SER A 19 13.10 -17.45 51.67
C SER A 19 12.01 -16.78 52.51
N VAL A 20 12.37 -16.28 53.70
CA VAL A 20 11.44 -15.55 54.57
C VAL A 20 10.98 -14.26 53.89
N PHE A 21 11.89 -13.53 53.25
CA PHE A 21 11.53 -12.33 52.48
C PHE A 21 10.57 -12.64 51.33
N SER A 22 10.81 -13.73 50.59
CA SER A 22 9.94 -14.20 49.51
C SER A 22 8.55 -14.59 50.01
N ILE A 23 8.46 -15.29 51.15
CA ILE A 23 7.19 -15.64 51.79
C ILE A 23 6.41 -14.40 52.20
N ILE A 24 7.06 -13.44 52.87
CA ILE A 24 6.41 -12.20 53.31
C ILE A 24 5.96 -11.38 52.11
N TYR A 25 6.84 -11.20 51.12
CA TYR A 25 6.54 -10.41 49.94
C TYR A 25 5.44 -11.01 49.09
N PHE A 26 5.59 -12.25 48.60
CA PHE A 26 4.58 -12.88 47.75
C PHE A 26 3.32 -13.30 48.52
N GLY A 27 3.42 -13.49 49.84
CA GLY A 27 2.29 -13.86 50.69
C GLY A 27 1.39 -12.67 51.03
N LEU A 28 1.98 -11.54 51.43
CA LEU A 28 1.24 -10.42 52.03
C LEU A 28 1.30 -9.10 51.24
N ILE A 29 2.37 -8.86 50.48
CA ILE A 29 2.64 -7.54 49.88
C ILE A 29 2.34 -7.52 48.38
N ALA A 30 2.66 -8.59 47.65
CA ALA A 30 2.56 -8.64 46.21
C ALA A 30 1.11 -8.47 45.75
N SER A 31 0.88 -7.46 44.92
CA SER A 31 -0.45 -7.15 44.41
C SER A 31 -0.93 -8.22 43.43
N ASP A 32 -2.22 -8.52 43.53
CA ASP A 32 -2.90 -9.42 42.62
C ASP A 32 -2.99 -8.81 41.22
N ARG A 33 -2.71 -9.63 40.22
CA ARG A 33 -2.76 -9.27 38.82
C ARG A 33 -3.81 -10.12 38.11
N TYR A 34 -4.76 -9.41 37.52
CA TYR A 34 -5.83 -9.94 36.70
C TYR A 34 -5.40 -9.88 35.24
N VAL A 35 -5.72 -10.93 34.48
CA VAL A 35 -5.37 -11.03 33.06
C VAL A 35 -6.64 -11.10 32.23
N SER A 36 -6.88 -10.07 31.43
CA SER A 36 -7.91 -10.09 30.39
C SER A 36 -7.27 -10.60 29.11
N SER A 37 -7.82 -11.67 28.54
CA SER A 37 -7.41 -12.27 27.28
C SER A 37 -8.49 -12.11 26.23
N SER A 38 -8.09 -11.90 24.98
CA SER A 38 -8.97 -11.86 23.82
C SER A 38 -8.25 -12.45 22.62
N SER A 39 -8.98 -13.08 21.70
CA SER A 39 -8.42 -13.65 20.49
C SER A 39 -9.06 -13.03 19.26
N TYR A 40 -8.26 -12.68 18.27
CA TYR A 40 -8.72 -12.12 17.01
C TYR A 40 -7.95 -12.71 15.84
N VAL A 41 -8.56 -12.62 14.65
CA VAL A 41 -7.94 -12.98 13.39
C VAL A 41 -8.12 -11.82 12.41
N ILE A 42 -7.09 -11.56 11.61
CA ILE A 42 -7.17 -10.60 10.51
C ILE A 42 -7.32 -11.39 9.23
N ARG A 43 -8.43 -11.15 8.53
CA ARG A 43 -8.73 -11.81 7.27
C ARG A 43 -8.60 -10.82 6.14
N SER A 44 -7.84 -11.20 5.12
CA SER A 44 -7.94 -10.59 3.80
C SER A 44 -8.80 -11.50 2.92
N PRO A 45 -9.70 -10.94 2.10
CA PRO A 45 -10.39 -11.68 1.06
C PRO A 45 -9.33 -12.27 0.12
N GLN A 46 -9.06 -13.56 0.27
CA GLN A 46 -8.00 -14.21 -0.48
C GLN A 46 -8.32 -14.09 -1.97
N LYS A 47 -7.32 -13.70 -2.77
CA LYS A 47 -7.40 -13.95 -4.20
C LYS A 47 -7.51 -15.47 -4.34
N THR A 48 -8.66 -15.98 -4.75
CA THR A 48 -8.70 -17.16 -5.61
C THR A 48 -7.95 -16.74 -6.87
N ALA A 49 -6.63 -16.84 -6.82
CA ALA A 49 -5.78 -16.57 -7.94
C ALA A 49 -6.11 -17.68 -8.95
N SER A 50 -6.99 -17.36 -9.90
CA SER A 50 -7.03 -18.02 -11.20
C SER A 50 -5.69 -17.76 -11.88
N ALA A 51 -4.66 -18.50 -11.45
CA ALA A 51 -3.30 -18.38 -11.93
C ALA A 51 -2.73 -19.79 -12.07
N GLY A 52 -2.33 -20.13 -13.28
CA GLY A 52 -1.91 -21.48 -13.66
C GLY A 52 -0.76 -22.04 -12.82
N GLY A 53 -0.73 -23.38 -12.81
CA GLY A 53 0.28 -24.35 -12.34
C GLY A 53 1.37 -23.88 -11.37
N LEU A 54 2.26 -22.99 -11.83
CA LEU A 54 3.47 -22.62 -11.07
C LEU A 54 3.19 -21.63 -9.93
N SER A 55 2.21 -20.73 -10.13
CA SER A 55 1.83 -19.74 -9.11
C SER A 55 0.99 -20.35 -7.97
N ALA A 56 0.29 -21.45 -8.24
CA ALA A 56 -0.40 -22.27 -7.24
C ALA A 56 0.60 -23.10 -6.42
N PHE A 57 1.65 -23.62 -7.05
CA PHE A 57 2.71 -24.37 -6.36
C PHE A 57 3.50 -23.50 -5.37
N LEU A 58 3.88 -22.28 -5.75
CA LEU A 58 4.57 -21.33 -4.86
C LEU A 58 3.68 -20.77 -3.73
N GLN A 59 2.35 -20.80 -3.87
CA GLN A 59 1.44 -20.47 -2.76
C GLN A 59 1.24 -21.67 -1.83
N SER A 60 1.27 -22.90 -2.36
CA SER A 60 1.17 -24.13 -1.56
C SER A 60 2.38 -24.39 -0.66
N SER A 61 3.53 -23.76 -0.94
CA SER A 61 4.71 -23.79 -0.07
C SER A 61 4.64 -22.82 1.13
N GLY A 62 3.48 -22.23 1.42
CA GLY A 62 3.22 -21.50 2.68
C GLY A 62 3.67 -20.04 2.72
N PHE A 63 4.15 -19.48 1.60
CA PHE A 63 4.61 -18.08 1.49
C PHE A 63 3.46 -17.06 1.30
N ALA A 64 2.29 -17.29 1.90
CA ALA A 64 1.13 -16.43 1.72
C ALA A 64 1.27 -15.11 2.52
N ARG A 65 1.11 -13.97 1.83
CA ARG A 65 1.16 -12.59 2.35
C ARG A 65 0.15 -12.24 3.45
N SER A 66 -0.73 -13.17 3.85
CA SER A 66 -1.76 -12.92 4.87
C SER A 66 -1.20 -12.79 6.29
N THR A 67 0.03 -13.27 6.54
CA THR A 67 0.73 -13.10 7.82
C THR A 67 1.17 -11.65 8.04
N ASP A 68 1.51 -10.91 6.99
CA ASP A 68 2.10 -9.56 7.09
C ASP A 68 1.13 -8.54 7.70
N ASP A 69 -0.15 -8.60 7.31
CA ASP A 69 -1.18 -7.67 7.82
C ASP A 69 -1.48 -7.88 9.32
N ALA A 70 -1.35 -9.12 9.81
CA ALA A 70 -1.51 -9.42 11.22
C ALA A 70 -0.38 -8.86 12.09
N TYR A 71 0.85 -8.87 11.58
CA TYR A 71 1.99 -8.25 12.26
C TYR A 71 1.81 -6.74 12.40
N VAL A 72 1.25 -6.05 11.40
CA VAL A 72 1.01 -4.59 11.47
C VAL A 72 0.11 -4.21 12.66
N VAL A 73 -0.96 -4.98 12.89
CA VAL A 73 -1.86 -4.73 14.02
C VAL A 73 -1.18 -5.06 15.36
N ASN A 74 -0.44 -6.16 15.42
CA ASN A 74 0.30 -6.56 16.62
C ASN A 74 1.36 -5.51 17.00
N ASP A 75 2.13 -5.04 16.02
CA ASP A 75 3.15 -4.00 16.20
C ASP A 75 2.54 -2.68 16.64
N PHE A 76 1.38 -2.31 16.07
CA PHE A 76 0.65 -1.14 16.52
C PHE A 76 0.20 -1.27 17.99
N MET A 77 -0.38 -2.41 18.39
CA MET A 77 -0.78 -2.62 19.78
C MET A 77 0.42 -2.54 20.74
N MET A 78 1.59 -2.97 20.31
CA MET A 78 2.83 -2.91 21.09
C MET A 78 3.59 -1.58 20.95
N SER A 79 3.06 -0.61 20.20
CA SER A 79 3.76 0.64 19.88
C SER A 79 3.56 1.74 20.93
N ARG A 80 4.44 2.76 20.87
CA ARG A 80 4.30 4.01 21.64
C ARG A 80 3.02 4.78 21.30
N ASP A 81 2.52 4.64 20.08
CA ASP A 81 1.28 5.30 19.64
C ASP A 81 0.07 4.72 20.37
N ALA A 82 0.02 3.39 20.55
CA ALA A 82 -1.03 2.75 21.34
C ALA A 82 -0.99 3.23 22.80
N VAL A 83 0.19 3.30 23.41
CA VAL A 83 0.34 3.82 24.78
C VAL A 83 -0.11 5.27 24.89
N THR A 84 0.26 6.11 23.93
CA THR A 84 -0.12 7.53 23.90
C THR A 84 -1.64 7.70 23.78
N LYS A 85 -2.28 6.91 22.92
CA LYS A 85 -3.74 6.90 22.76
C LYS A 85 -4.45 6.40 24.03
N LEU A 86 -3.99 5.28 24.59
CA LEU A 86 -4.53 4.75 25.85
C LEU A 86 -4.35 5.73 27.00
N GLN A 87 -3.20 6.40 27.10
CA GLN A 87 -2.98 7.43 28.11
C GLN A 87 -3.96 8.60 27.96
N LYS A 88 -4.24 9.03 26.73
CA LYS A 88 -5.20 10.12 26.48
C LYS A 88 -6.64 9.73 26.81
N GLU A 89 -7.02 8.48 26.56
CA GLU A 89 -8.41 8.04 26.67
C GLU A 89 -8.78 7.36 27.99
N LEU A 90 -7.85 6.63 28.61
CA LEU A 90 -8.06 5.89 29.86
C LEU A 90 -7.19 6.37 31.02
N ASP A 91 -6.24 7.27 30.78
CA ASP A 91 -5.24 7.69 31.77
C ASP A 91 -4.49 6.51 32.41
N LEU A 92 -3.71 5.80 31.57
CA LEU A 92 -2.93 4.62 31.98
C LEU A 92 -2.06 4.86 33.21
N LYS A 93 -1.45 6.05 33.32
CA LYS A 93 -0.66 6.42 34.50
C LYS A 93 -1.50 6.32 35.76
N LYS A 94 -2.70 6.87 35.75
CA LYS A 94 -3.60 6.79 36.90
C LYS A 94 -3.93 5.34 37.25
N ILE A 95 -4.32 4.53 36.26
CA ILE A 95 -4.63 3.09 36.42
C ILE A 95 -3.48 2.32 37.06
N TYR A 96 -2.24 2.53 36.60
CA TYR A 96 -1.08 1.81 37.14
C TYR A 96 -0.45 2.46 38.37
N THR A 97 -1.03 3.56 38.88
CA THR A 97 -0.59 4.25 40.09
C THR A 97 -1.62 4.25 41.23
N HIS A 98 -2.66 3.41 41.16
CA HIS A 98 -3.60 3.25 42.26
C HIS A 98 -2.92 2.92 43.60
N ALA A 99 -3.53 3.35 44.70
CA ALA A 99 -2.97 3.22 46.05
C ALA A 99 -2.92 1.78 46.57
N HIS A 100 -3.75 0.87 46.04
CA HIS A 100 -3.77 -0.53 46.44
C HIS A 100 -2.64 -1.36 45.79
N ILE A 101 -1.89 -0.77 44.85
CA ILE A 101 -0.79 -1.43 44.16
C ILE A 101 0.48 -1.29 44.99
N ASP A 102 1.20 -2.40 45.15
CA ASP A 102 2.45 -2.45 45.89
C ASP A 102 3.54 -1.61 45.21
N PHE A 103 4.45 -1.07 46.03
CA PHE A 103 5.48 -0.12 45.61
C PHE A 103 6.39 -0.64 44.49
N LEU A 104 6.64 -1.95 44.44
CA LEU A 104 7.54 -2.57 43.45
C LEU A 104 6.82 -2.83 42.12
N SER A 105 5.53 -3.12 42.17
CA SER A 105 4.72 -3.44 41.00
C SER A 105 4.10 -2.19 40.36
N LYS A 106 3.90 -1.12 41.13
CA LYS A 106 3.31 0.15 40.71
C LYS A 106 4.17 0.86 39.67
N PHE A 107 3.52 1.50 38.69
CA PHE A 107 4.22 2.40 37.77
C PHE A 107 4.78 3.59 38.55
N ASP A 108 6.06 3.93 38.32
CA ASP A 108 6.77 4.99 39.04
C ASP A 108 6.65 4.87 40.57
N GLY A 109 6.80 3.65 41.10
CA GLY A 109 6.70 3.40 42.54
C GLY A 109 7.60 4.31 43.39
N MET A 110 8.83 4.58 42.92
CA MET A 110 9.80 5.47 43.57
C MET A 110 9.54 6.97 43.34
N GLY A 111 8.62 7.35 42.44
CA GLY A 111 8.33 8.75 42.12
C GLY A 111 9.44 9.50 41.40
N LEU A 112 10.39 8.78 40.78
CA LEU A 112 11.61 9.34 40.19
C LEU A 112 11.54 9.45 38.66
N ASP A 113 10.62 8.73 38.00
CA ASP A 113 10.63 8.65 36.54
C ASP A 113 9.22 8.42 35.95
N ASN A 114 8.44 9.51 35.95
CA ASN A 114 7.09 9.59 35.38
C ASN A 114 7.09 9.95 33.88
N THR A 115 8.12 9.56 33.13
CA THR A 115 8.21 9.86 31.68
C THR A 115 7.29 8.96 30.85
N MET A 116 6.96 9.39 29.63
CA MET A 116 6.19 8.54 28.69
C MET A 116 7.00 7.32 28.22
N GLU A 117 8.32 7.43 28.15
CA GLU A 117 9.19 6.32 27.77
C GLU A 117 9.15 5.19 28.81
N ASN A 118 9.13 5.55 30.10
CA ASN A 118 8.97 4.55 31.15
C ASN A 118 7.57 3.97 31.21
N LEU A 119 6.54 4.77 30.95
CA LEU A 119 5.18 4.24 30.82
C LEU A 119 5.10 3.21 29.69
N TYR A 120 5.79 3.46 28.58
CA TYR A 120 5.88 2.52 27.46
C TYR A 120 6.59 1.22 27.86
N LYS A 121 7.76 1.29 28.51
CA LYS A 121 8.45 0.08 29.00
C LYS A 121 7.58 -0.72 29.97
N TYR A 122 6.95 -0.03 30.91
CA TYR A 122 6.02 -0.64 31.85
C TYR A 122 4.83 -1.30 31.13
N TYR A 123 4.29 -0.64 30.10
CA TYR A 123 3.23 -1.17 29.27
C TYR A 123 3.64 -2.46 28.54
N GLN A 124 4.86 -2.53 27.99
CA GLN A 124 5.36 -3.72 27.29
C GLN A 124 5.43 -4.96 28.21
N ASP A 125 5.62 -4.77 29.51
CA ASP A 125 5.60 -5.87 30.49
C ASP A 125 4.16 -6.30 30.88
N ARG A 126 3.17 -5.43 30.65
CA ARG A 126 1.76 -5.65 31.03
C ARG A 126 0.90 -6.14 29.87
N VAL A 127 1.23 -5.74 28.64
CA VAL A 127 0.52 -6.13 27.44
C VAL A 127 1.37 -7.05 26.60
N LYS A 128 0.78 -8.18 26.20
CA LYS A 128 1.44 -9.17 25.37
C LYS A 128 0.52 -9.57 24.23
N VAL A 129 1.04 -9.52 23.01
CA VAL A 129 0.36 -10.05 21.83
C VAL A 129 1.15 -11.25 21.34
N THR A 130 0.50 -12.41 21.27
CA THR A 130 1.10 -13.64 20.72
C THR A 130 0.29 -14.11 19.54
N MET A 131 0.95 -14.34 18.42
CA MET A 131 0.33 -14.89 17.22
C MET A 131 0.77 -16.33 17.03
N GLU A 132 -0.20 -17.21 16.80
CA GLU A 132 0.08 -18.59 16.42
C GLU A 132 0.20 -18.68 14.90
N SER A 133 1.38 -19.10 14.41
CA SER A 133 1.70 -19.08 12.96
C SER A 133 0.85 -20.04 12.13
N THR A 134 0.34 -21.12 12.73
CA THR A 134 -0.47 -22.14 12.06
C THR A 134 -1.91 -21.69 11.87
N SER A 135 -2.53 -21.12 12.89
CA SER A 135 -3.94 -20.69 12.89
C SER A 135 -4.12 -19.22 12.48
N SER A 136 -3.04 -18.43 12.48
CA SER A 136 -3.07 -16.96 12.31
C SER A 136 -3.97 -16.25 13.33
N ILE A 137 -4.21 -16.91 14.47
CA ILE A 137 -4.95 -16.32 15.59
C ILE A 137 -3.97 -15.55 16.45
N SER A 138 -4.26 -14.27 16.66
CA SER A 138 -3.55 -13.42 17.62
C SER A 138 -4.30 -13.43 18.94
N THR A 139 -3.58 -13.64 20.04
CA THR A 139 -4.08 -13.54 21.41
C THR A 139 -3.47 -12.31 22.06
N LEU A 140 -4.33 -11.39 22.51
CA LEU A 140 -3.97 -10.20 23.28
C LEU A 140 -4.25 -10.48 24.76
N GLU A 141 -3.19 -10.45 25.56
CA GLU A 141 -3.25 -10.52 27.02
C GLU A 141 -2.89 -9.18 27.63
N VAL A 142 -3.75 -8.66 28.50
CA VAL A 142 -3.51 -7.45 29.27
C VAL A 142 -3.56 -7.76 30.75
N ARG A 143 -2.50 -7.37 31.46
CA ARG A 143 -2.34 -7.56 32.91
C ARG A 143 -2.57 -6.23 33.62
N ALA A 144 -3.53 -6.19 34.54
CA ALA A 144 -3.77 -5.04 35.42
C ALA A 144 -4.06 -5.49 36.86
N TYR A 145 -4.16 -4.53 37.78
CA TYR A 145 -4.39 -4.81 39.21
C TYR A 145 -5.86 -4.93 39.60
N SER A 146 -6.76 -4.67 38.65
CA SER A 146 -8.18 -5.01 38.75
C SER A 146 -8.67 -5.69 37.47
N ALA A 147 -9.66 -6.58 37.62
CA ALA A 147 -10.30 -7.25 36.48
C ALA A 147 -10.96 -6.25 35.52
N GLU A 148 -11.57 -5.19 36.06
CA GLU A 148 -12.24 -4.15 35.27
C GLU A 148 -11.25 -3.35 34.43
N GLU A 149 -10.11 -2.94 34.99
CA GLU A 149 -9.08 -2.19 34.25
C GLU A 149 -8.41 -3.06 33.19
N ALA A 150 -8.11 -4.33 33.50
CA ALA A 150 -7.56 -5.27 32.54
C ALA A 150 -8.50 -5.42 31.33
N TYR A 151 -9.80 -5.58 31.60
CA TYR A 151 -10.84 -5.66 30.58
C TYR A 151 -10.95 -4.36 29.76
N LYS A 152 -10.99 -3.19 30.42
CA LYS A 152 -11.10 -1.89 29.75
C LYS A 152 -9.92 -1.63 28.81
N ILE A 153 -8.69 -1.89 29.25
CA ILE A 153 -7.49 -1.70 28.43
C ILE A 153 -7.50 -2.67 27.25
N ASN A 154 -7.82 -3.95 27.48
CA ASN A 154 -7.88 -4.96 26.43
C ASN A 154 -8.94 -4.60 25.37
N ASN A 155 -10.17 -4.33 25.78
CA ASN A 155 -11.24 -3.94 24.87
C ASN A 155 -10.89 -2.66 24.09
N LYS A 156 -10.23 -1.69 24.74
CA LYS A 156 -9.82 -0.46 24.07
C LYS A 156 -8.73 -0.72 23.02
N LEU A 157 -7.78 -1.60 23.31
CA LEU A 157 -6.76 -2.03 22.34
C LEU A 157 -7.37 -2.71 21.12
N LEU A 158 -8.35 -3.59 21.30
CA LEU A 158 -9.09 -4.19 20.20
C LEU A 158 -9.81 -3.15 19.33
N ASN A 159 -10.51 -2.20 19.95
CA ASN A 159 -11.20 -1.14 19.21
C ASN A 159 -10.20 -0.30 18.39
N MET A 160 -9.06 0.06 18.97
CA MET A 160 -8.03 0.83 18.25
C MET A 160 -7.39 0.03 17.11
N ALA A 161 -7.29 -1.29 17.24
CA ALA A 161 -6.84 -2.17 16.16
C ALA A 161 -7.87 -2.27 15.03
N GLU A 162 -9.16 -2.34 15.35
CA GLU A 162 -10.24 -2.25 14.34
C GLU A 162 -10.20 -0.90 13.62
N ASP A 163 -10.04 0.20 14.35
CA ASP A 163 -9.91 1.54 13.77
C ASP A 163 -8.68 1.65 12.86
N LEU A 164 -7.56 1.02 13.24
CA LEU A 164 -6.36 0.97 12.41
C LEU A 164 -6.65 0.25 11.08
N VAL A 165 -7.25 -0.94 11.15
CA VAL A 165 -7.59 -1.75 9.97
C VAL A 165 -8.57 -0.99 9.06
N ASN A 166 -9.60 -0.38 9.65
CA ASN A 166 -10.56 0.46 8.92
C ASN A 166 -9.87 1.65 8.24
N GLY A 167 -8.93 2.31 8.94
CA GLY A 167 -8.14 3.40 8.40
C GLY A 167 -7.17 2.98 7.29
N LEU A 168 -6.59 1.77 7.36
CA LEU A 168 -5.77 1.20 6.30
C LEU A 168 -6.61 0.91 5.05
N ASN A 169 -7.79 0.31 5.22
CA ASN A 169 -8.72 0.07 4.10
C ASN A 169 -9.19 1.37 3.44
N ALA A 170 -9.57 2.37 4.25
CA ALA A 170 -10.05 3.64 3.73
C ALA A 170 -8.98 4.36 2.91
N ARG A 171 -7.75 4.41 3.42
CA ARG A 171 -6.59 4.98 2.71
C ARG A 171 -6.27 4.20 1.44
N GLY A 172 -6.16 2.87 1.52
CA GLY A 172 -5.87 2.03 0.36
C GLY A 172 -6.90 2.17 -0.76
N ARG A 173 -8.20 2.18 -0.41
CA ARG A 173 -9.30 2.44 -1.36
C ARG A 173 -9.17 3.81 -2.00
N GLN A 174 -8.97 4.85 -1.18
CA GLN A 174 -8.86 6.22 -1.67
C GLN A 174 -7.66 6.39 -2.61
N ASP A 175 -6.49 5.84 -2.26
CA ASP A 175 -5.28 5.93 -3.06
C ASP A 175 -5.41 5.21 -4.40
N LEU A 176 -5.98 4.01 -4.40
CA LEU A 176 -6.22 3.23 -5.62
C LEU A 176 -7.18 3.96 -6.57
N ILE A 177 -8.33 4.42 -6.06
CA ILE A 177 -9.34 5.15 -6.87
C ILE A 177 -8.78 6.49 -7.36
N ARG A 178 -8.10 7.25 -6.50
CA ARG A 178 -7.50 8.55 -6.83
C ARG A 178 -6.48 8.43 -7.96
N THR A 179 -5.64 7.41 -7.91
CA THR A 179 -4.60 7.19 -8.93
C THR A 179 -5.24 6.90 -10.29
N SER A 180 -6.19 5.97 -10.35
CA SER A 180 -6.90 5.67 -11.61
C SER A 180 -7.78 6.79 -12.12
N ALA A 181 -8.42 7.56 -11.23
CA ALA A 181 -9.16 8.76 -11.63
C ALA A 181 -8.23 9.81 -12.25
N THR A 182 -7.01 9.96 -11.73
CA THR A 182 -5.99 10.85 -12.30
C THR A 182 -5.58 10.38 -13.70
N GLU A 183 -5.40 9.08 -13.92
CA GLU A 183 -5.11 8.51 -15.25
C GLU A 183 -6.20 8.80 -16.27
N VAL A 184 -7.48 8.71 -15.87
CA VAL A 184 -8.63 9.09 -16.72
C VAL A 184 -8.55 10.56 -17.11
N VAL A 185 -8.28 11.46 -16.16
CA VAL A 185 -8.14 12.90 -16.44
C VAL A 185 -6.97 13.17 -17.40
N VAL A 186 -5.84 12.50 -17.22
CA VAL A 186 -4.68 12.63 -18.12
C VAL A 186 -5.03 12.15 -19.53
N ALA A 187 -5.69 11.00 -19.66
CA ALA A 187 -6.12 10.47 -20.95
C ALA A 187 -7.15 11.38 -21.62
N GLN A 188 -8.09 11.94 -20.86
CA GLN A 188 -9.08 12.89 -21.36
C GLN A 188 -8.40 14.15 -21.92
N LYS A 189 -7.47 14.76 -21.17
CA LYS A 189 -6.70 15.93 -21.63
C LYS A 189 -5.91 15.64 -22.91
N ARG A 190 -5.41 14.41 -23.07
CA ARG A 190 -4.71 13.99 -24.29
C ARG A 190 -5.66 13.95 -25.50
N VAL A 191 -6.88 13.42 -25.33
CA VAL A 191 -7.90 13.43 -26.38
C VAL A 191 -8.31 14.85 -26.76
N GLU A 192 -8.49 15.72 -25.76
CA GLU A 192 -8.82 17.15 -25.97
C GLU A 192 -7.70 17.87 -26.74
N ALA A 193 -6.44 17.68 -26.34
CA ALA A 193 -5.29 18.31 -26.99
C ALA A 193 -5.17 17.88 -28.47
N ILE A 194 -5.27 16.59 -28.77
CA ILE A 194 -5.20 16.07 -30.14
C ILE A 194 -6.41 16.54 -30.97
N SER A 195 -7.60 16.58 -30.36
CA SER A 195 -8.79 17.09 -31.03
C SER A 195 -8.66 18.57 -31.38
N ALA A 196 -8.08 19.38 -30.48
CA ALA A 196 -7.78 20.79 -30.74
C ALA A 196 -6.72 20.96 -31.83
N GLU A 197 -5.68 20.12 -31.86
CA GLU A 197 -4.67 20.11 -32.92
C GLU A 197 -5.28 19.78 -34.29
N LEU A 198 -6.19 18.80 -34.33
CA LEU A 198 -6.92 18.42 -35.54
C LEU A 198 -7.83 19.55 -36.06
N VAL A 199 -8.53 20.25 -35.15
CA VAL A 199 -9.33 21.44 -35.51
C VAL A 199 -8.44 22.56 -36.05
N LYS A 200 -7.31 22.85 -35.38
CA LYS A 200 -6.34 23.84 -35.86
C LYS A 200 -5.78 23.48 -37.23
N PHE A 201 -5.47 22.20 -37.46
CA PHE A 201 -5.00 21.70 -38.74
C PHE A 201 -6.05 21.89 -39.86
N ARG A 202 -7.31 21.53 -39.61
CA ARG A 202 -8.42 21.74 -40.56
C ARG A 202 -8.61 23.23 -40.88
N SER A 203 -8.65 24.08 -39.85
CA SER A 203 -8.85 25.52 -40.02
C SER A 203 -7.69 26.19 -40.77
N LYS A 204 -6.43 25.85 -40.44
CA LYS A 204 -5.25 26.44 -41.09
C LYS A 204 -5.15 26.08 -42.57
N ASN A 205 -5.55 24.86 -42.92
CA ASN A 205 -5.45 24.37 -44.28
C ASN A 205 -6.73 24.57 -45.11
N GLN A 206 -7.78 25.17 -44.52
CA GLN A 206 -9.13 25.30 -45.12
C GLN A 206 -9.68 23.97 -45.63
N ILE A 207 -9.32 22.87 -44.97
CA ILE A 207 -9.72 21.52 -45.35
C ILE A 207 -11.07 21.23 -44.70
N PHE A 208 -12.15 21.32 -45.48
CA PHE A 208 -13.43 20.71 -45.11
C PHE A 208 -13.38 19.19 -45.29
N ASP A 209 -12.85 18.74 -46.43
CA ASP A 209 -12.69 17.34 -46.80
C ASP A 209 -11.58 17.23 -47.87
N LEU A 210 -10.38 16.77 -47.46
CA LEU A 210 -9.20 16.73 -48.33
C LEU A 210 -9.39 15.77 -49.50
N GLU A 211 -10.09 14.65 -49.24
CA GLU A 211 -10.34 13.60 -50.22
C GLU A 211 -11.31 14.10 -51.30
N LYS A 212 -12.38 14.80 -50.90
CA LYS A 212 -13.29 15.44 -51.87
C LYS A 212 -12.60 16.53 -52.69
N GLN A 213 -11.77 17.36 -52.06
CA GLN A 213 -11.05 18.42 -52.78
C GLN A 213 -10.06 17.83 -53.79
N ALA A 214 -9.30 16.80 -53.41
CA ALA A 214 -8.39 16.11 -54.33
C ALA A 214 -9.13 15.48 -55.52
N ASN A 215 -10.31 14.88 -55.29
CA ASN A 215 -11.14 14.34 -56.36
C ASN A 215 -11.64 15.41 -57.34
N ILE A 216 -12.04 16.58 -56.85
CA ILE A 216 -12.44 17.72 -57.71
C ILE A 216 -11.27 18.17 -58.59
N ASP A 217 -10.08 18.29 -58.01
CA ASP A 217 -8.89 18.74 -58.74
C ASP A 217 -8.42 17.70 -59.78
N LEU A 218 -8.52 16.40 -59.50
CA LEU A 218 -8.29 15.33 -60.49
C LEU A 218 -9.26 15.43 -61.68
N GLN A 219 -10.55 15.66 -61.42
CA GLN A 219 -11.56 15.84 -62.47
C GLN A 219 -11.26 17.07 -63.33
N LEU A 220 -10.80 18.17 -62.71
CA LEU A 220 -10.40 19.38 -63.44
C LEU A 220 -9.17 19.12 -64.32
N VAL A 221 -8.15 18.42 -63.79
CA VAL A 221 -6.96 18.03 -64.56
C VAL A 221 -7.36 17.17 -65.77
N SER A 222 -8.26 16.19 -65.59
CA SER A 222 -8.78 15.37 -66.69
C SER A 222 -9.42 16.24 -67.78
N LYS A 223 -10.30 17.18 -67.40
CA LYS A 223 -10.96 18.08 -68.36
C LYS A 223 -9.97 18.98 -69.10
N LEU A 224 -8.94 19.49 -68.41
CA LEU A 224 -7.91 20.32 -69.04
C LEU A 224 -7.02 19.48 -69.97
N GLN A 225 -6.74 18.23 -69.64
CA GLN A 225 -6.03 17.30 -70.53
C GLN A 225 -6.84 17.01 -71.79
N ASP A 226 -8.14 16.81 -71.69
CA ASP A 226 -9.03 16.65 -72.85
C ASP A 226 -8.95 17.88 -73.77
N GLN A 227 -9.00 19.10 -73.19
CA GLN A 227 -8.85 20.34 -73.96
C GLN A 227 -7.47 20.48 -74.60
N LEU A 228 -6.40 20.08 -73.89
CA LEU A 228 -5.03 20.11 -74.41
C LEU A 228 -4.89 19.20 -75.64
N ILE A 229 -5.40 17.97 -75.55
CA ILE A 229 -5.40 17.00 -76.66
C ILE A 229 -6.13 17.56 -77.89
N LEU A 230 -7.28 18.22 -77.68
CA LEU A 230 -8.03 18.87 -78.77
C LEU A 230 -7.22 19.99 -79.43
N VAL A 231 -6.58 20.86 -78.65
CA VAL A 231 -5.75 21.96 -79.17
C VAL A 231 -4.53 21.42 -79.92
N GLN A 232 -3.85 20.41 -79.38
CA GLN A 232 -2.71 19.75 -80.03
C GLN A 232 -3.11 19.12 -81.37
N THR A 233 -4.28 18.47 -81.41
CA THR A 233 -4.83 17.88 -82.64
C THR A 233 -5.12 18.97 -83.68
N GLN A 234 -5.69 20.11 -83.27
CA GLN A 234 -5.93 21.25 -84.16
C GLN A 234 -4.64 21.84 -84.72
N ILE A 235 -3.60 22.00 -83.89
CA ILE A 235 -2.28 22.45 -84.34
C ILE A 235 -1.75 21.52 -85.43
N ALA A 236 -1.78 20.21 -85.19
CA ALA A 236 -1.29 19.20 -86.14
C ALA A 236 -2.06 19.25 -87.47
N GLN A 237 -3.39 19.38 -87.43
CA GLN A 237 -4.23 19.49 -88.63
C GLN A 237 -3.91 20.75 -89.44
N VAL A 238 -3.80 21.91 -88.78
CA VAL A 238 -3.50 23.18 -89.45
C VAL A 238 -2.09 23.17 -90.05
N GLN A 239 -1.11 22.61 -89.35
CA GLN A 239 0.27 22.48 -89.82
C GLN A 239 0.42 21.56 -91.04
N LEU A 240 -0.36 20.49 -91.13
CA LEU A 240 -0.37 19.58 -92.28
C LEU A 240 -0.85 20.26 -93.56
N VAL A 241 -1.79 21.20 -93.46
CA VAL A 241 -2.41 21.88 -94.60
C VAL A 241 -1.68 23.18 -94.96
N THR A 242 -1.25 23.96 -93.97
CA THR A 242 -0.57 25.25 -94.20
C THR A 242 0.43 25.54 -93.07
N PRO A 243 1.72 25.24 -93.28
CA PRO A 243 2.75 25.35 -92.24
C PRO A 243 2.94 26.76 -91.67
N GLU A 244 2.68 27.82 -92.44
CA GLU A 244 2.83 29.23 -92.01
C GLU A 244 1.51 29.91 -91.62
N ASN A 245 0.47 29.15 -91.26
CA ASN A 245 -0.80 29.74 -90.86
C ASN A 245 -0.66 30.55 -89.55
N PRO A 246 -1.00 31.86 -89.52
CA PRO A 246 -0.92 32.70 -88.32
C PRO A 246 -1.70 32.16 -87.10
N GLN A 247 -2.73 31.33 -87.33
CA GLN A 247 -3.51 30.69 -86.26
C GLN A 247 -2.70 29.70 -85.42
N ILE A 248 -1.61 29.13 -85.97
CA ILE A 248 -0.73 28.20 -85.24
C ILE A 248 -0.12 28.88 -84.02
N SER A 249 0.26 30.17 -84.12
CA SER A 249 0.84 30.92 -83.02
C SER A 249 -0.14 31.06 -81.84
N ILE A 250 -1.42 31.35 -82.14
CA ILE A 250 -2.49 31.48 -81.15
C ILE A 250 -2.78 30.13 -80.47
N LEU A 251 -2.84 29.06 -81.26
CA LEU A 251 -3.09 27.71 -80.73
C LEU A 251 -1.93 27.23 -79.84
N LYS A 252 -0.67 27.51 -80.21
CA LYS A 252 0.50 27.21 -79.37
C LYS A 252 0.51 27.99 -78.06
N GLU A 253 0.09 29.26 -78.06
CA GLU A 253 -0.09 30.00 -76.81
C GLU A 253 -1.21 29.37 -75.94
N ARG A 254 -2.30 28.90 -76.56
CA ARG A 254 -3.36 28.19 -75.83
C ARG A 254 -2.89 26.87 -75.24
N GLU A 255 -2.13 26.08 -76.00
CA GLU A 255 -1.47 24.84 -75.55
C GLU A 255 -0.60 25.11 -74.32
N LYS A 256 0.32 26.08 -74.42
CA LYS A 256 1.20 26.48 -73.32
C LYS A 256 0.43 26.92 -72.07
N ASN A 257 -0.66 27.67 -72.23
CA ASN A 257 -1.51 28.07 -71.11
C ASN A 257 -2.21 26.89 -70.43
N LEU A 258 -2.69 25.91 -71.20
CA LEU A 258 -3.29 24.68 -70.68
C LEU A 258 -2.24 23.82 -69.95
N GLU A 259 -1.04 23.65 -70.52
CA GLU A 259 0.08 22.95 -69.88
C GLU A 259 0.49 23.59 -68.55
N ASN A 260 0.57 24.92 -68.52
CA ASN A 260 0.86 25.69 -67.30
C ASN A 260 -0.23 25.49 -66.22
N GLN A 261 -1.50 25.48 -66.61
CA GLN A 261 -2.61 25.24 -65.68
C GLN A 261 -2.61 23.81 -65.14
N ILE A 262 -2.40 22.80 -65.99
CA ILE A 262 -2.26 21.40 -65.58
C ILE A 262 -1.08 21.23 -64.62
N SER A 263 0.07 21.82 -64.93
CA SER A 263 1.28 21.74 -64.09
C SER A 263 1.09 22.44 -62.75
N LYS A 264 0.37 23.57 -62.72
CA LYS A 264 0.03 24.29 -61.49
C LYS A 264 -0.85 23.45 -60.56
N ILE A 265 -1.91 22.83 -61.10
CA ILE A 265 -2.81 21.99 -60.31
C ILE A 265 -2.08 20.71 -59.85
N LYS A 266 -1.35 20.01 -60.74
CA LYS A 266 -0.54 18.84 -60.36
C LYS A 266 0.52 19.17 -59.30
N GLY A 267 1.16 20.34 -59.37
CA GLY A 267 2.12 20.81 -58.37
C GLY A 267 1.48 21.06 -56.98
N GLN A 268 0.21 21.49 -56.95
CA GLN A 268 -0.56 21.61 -55.70
C GLN A 268 -0.95 20.24 -55.11
N MET A 269 -1.14 19.22 -55.95
CA MET A 269 -1.48 17.86 -55.51
C MET A 269 -0.27 17.02 -55.08
N LEU A 270 0.81 17.05 -55.86
CA LEU A 270 1.93 16.10 -55.78
C LEU A 270 3.27 16.77 -55.43
N GLY A 271 3.32 18.08 -55.27
CA GLY A 271 4.58 18.80 -54.98
C GLY A 271 5.21 18.38 -53.66
N ASN A 272 6.54 18.50 -53.54
CA ASN A 272 7.29 18.21 -52.31
C ASN A 272 7.18 19.31 -51.24
N GLY A 273 6.43 20.39 -51.48
CA GLY A 273 6.27 21.49 -50.52
C GLY A 273 5.26 21.20 -49.39
N ASN A 274 5.40 21.89 -48.26
CA ASN A 274 4.47 21.78 -47.10
C ASN A 274 3.01 22.11 -47.43
N SER A 275 2.73 22.73 -48.58
CA SER A 275 1.40 23.10 -49.06
C SER A 275 0.70 22.03 -49.90
N SER A 276 1.41 20.97 -50.29
CA SER A 276 0.90 19.86 -51.11
C SER A 276 -0.18 19.06 -50.40
N TYR A 277 -1.20 18.60 -51.15
CA TYR A 277 -2.24 17.74 -50.60
C TYR A 277 -1.70 16.43 -50.03
N ASN A 278 -0.67 15.85 -50.64
CA ASN A 278 -0.06 14.62 -50.15
C ASN A 278 0.50 14.79 -48.72
N ASN A 279 1.30 15.84 -48.49
CA ASN A 279 1.86 16.14 -47.17
C ASN A 279 0.78 16.47 -46.14
N LYS A 280 -0.27 17.20 -46.55
CA LYS A 280 -1.42 17.48 -45.68
C LYS A 280 -2.21 16.21 -45.33
N SER A 281 -2.30 15.25 -46.25
CA SER A 281 -2.99 13.98 -46.02
C SER A 281 -2.25 13.12 -45.01
N ILE A 282 -0.93 13.03 -45.11
CA ILE A 282 -0.10 12.27 -44.16
C ILE A 282 -0.24 12.83 -42.75
N GLU A 283 -0.16 14.16 -42.60
CA GLU A 283 -0.28 14.81 -41.29
C GLU A 283 -1.69 14.69 -40.71
N TYR A 284 -2.72 14.79 -41.56
CA TYR A 284 -4.10 14.56 -41.16
C TYR A 284 -4.31 13.11 -40.66
N GLU A 285 -3.81 12.12 -41.41
CA GLU A 285 -3.90 10.72 -41.04
C GLU A 285 -3.16 10.44 -39.72
N ARG A 286 -1.97 11.03 -39.55
CA ARG A 286 -1.22 10.97 -38.29
C ARG A 286 -2.04 11.48 -37.10
N LEU A 287 -2.73 12.62 -37.26
CA LEU A 287 -3.58 13.20 -36.22
C LEU A 287 -4.85 12.36 -35.96
N MET A 288 -5.44 11.78 -37.01
CA MET A 288 -6.59 10.88 -36.90
C MET A 288 -6.24 9.60 -36.12
N VAL A 289 -5.13 8.94 -36.49
CA VAL A 289 -4.62 7.76 -35.77
C VAL A 289 -4.27 8.12 -34.33
N ALA A 290 -3.60 9.26 -34.09
CA ALA A 290 -3.29 9.73 -32.75
C ALA A 290 -4.56 9.93 -31.90
N LYS A 291 -5.63 10.46 -32.50
CA LYS A 291 -6.93 10.64 -31.84
C LYS A 291 -7.54 9.28 -31.49
N GLU A 292 -7.55 8.33 -32.43
CA GLU A 292 -8.10 6.98 -32.18
C GLU A 292 -7.36 6.27 -31.04
N VAL A 293 -6.02 6.32 -31.06
CA VAL A 293 -5.20 5.75 -29.99
C VAL A 293 -5.51 6.42 -28.64
N ALA A 294 -5.62 7.75 -28.60
CA ALA A 294 -5.95 8.47 -27.38
C ALA A 294 -7.35 8.12 -26.84
N VAL A 295 -8.35 7.95 -27.72
CA VAL A 295 -9.70 7.51 -27.33
C VAL A 295 -9.70 6.09 -26.78
N LYS A 296 -8.96 5.16 -27.41
CA LYS A 296 -8.81 3.79 -26.89
C LYS A 296 -8.09 3.77 -25.54
N GLN A 297 -7.09 4.63 -25.35
CA GLN A 297 -6.41 4.79 -24.05
C GLN A 297 -7.35 5.33 -22.97
N LEU A 298 -8.18 6.33 -23.29
CA LEU A 298 -9.20 6.84 -22.36
C LEU A 298 -10.18 5.74 -21.97
N ALA A 299 -10.70 4.98 -22.93
CA ALA A 299 -11.58 3.86 -22.67
C ALA A 299 -10.93 2.80 -21.76
N GLY A 300 -9.65 2.48 -22.02
CA GLY A 300 -8.86 1.59 -21.15
C GLY A 300 -8.71 2.13 -19.73
N ALA A 301 -8.37 3.41 -19.56
CA ALA A 301 -8.25 4.04 -18.24
C ALA A 301 -9.58 4.06 -17.48
N MET A 302 -10.70 4.31 -18.17
CA MET A 302 -12.04 4.25 -17.57
C MET A 302 -12.38 2.82 -17.11
N ALA A 303 -12.06 1.81 -17.92
CA ALA A 303 -12.26 0.41 -17.56
C ALA A 303 -11.39 0.02 -16.34
N THR A 304 -10.14 0.46 -16.29
CA THR A 304 -9.26 0.25 -15.13
C THR A 304 -9.77 0.94 -13.88
N LEU A 305 -10.27 2.18 -13.98
CA LEU A 305 -10.90 2.87 -12.85
C LEU A 305 -12.09 2.07 -12.31
N GLU A 306 -12.95 1.56 -13.19
CA GLU A 306 -14.11 0.78 -12.78
C GLU A 306 -13.70 -0.57 -12.16
N GLN A 307 -12.72 -1.24 -12.74
CA GLN A 307 -12.13 -2.44 -12.15
C GLN A 307 -11.55 -2.16 -10.76
N ASN A 308 -10.82 -1.05 -10.59
CA ASN A 308 -10.20 -0.68 -9.33
C ASN A 308 -11.21 -0.27 -8.26
N LYS A 309 -12.34 0.35 -8.63
CA LYS A 309 -13.47 0.56 -7.71
C LYS A 309 -14.01 -0.79 -7.20
N ASN A 310 -14.31 -1.71 -8.11
CA ASN A 310 -14.79 -3.04 -7.76
C ASN A 310 -13.76 -3.82 -6.90
N GLU A 311 -12.47 -3.70 -7.20
CA GLU A 311 -11.40 -4.33 -6.43
C GLU A 311 -11.26 -3.71 -5.03
N ALA A 312 -11.41 -2.39 -4.89
CA ALA A 312 -11.36 -1.70 -3.61
C ALA A 312 -12.57 -2.01 -2.70
N GLU A 313 -13.72 -2.31 -3.28
CA GLU A 313 -14.87 -2.82 -2.53
C GLU A 313 -14.63 -4.26 -2.04
N ARG A 314 -14.02 -5.10 -2.88
CA ARG A 314 -13.76 -6.51 -2.56
C ARG A 314 -12.60 -6.73 -1.59
N LYS A 315 -11.57 -5.89 -1.61
CA LYS A 315 -10.34 -6.08 -0.81
C LYS A 315 -10.37 -5.24 0.46
N GLN A 316 -11.13 -5.70 1.44
CA GLN A 316 -11.18 -5.08 2.75
C GLN A 316 -10.61 -6.05 3.78
N LEU A 317 -9.55 -5.63 4.47
CA LEU A 317 -9.08 -6.31 5.67
C LEU A 317 -10.15 -6.16 6.75
N TYR A 318 -10.46 -7.23 7.47
CA TYR A 318 -11.31 -7.10 8.65
C TYR A 318 -10.67 -7.85 9.81
N LEU A 319 -10.80 -7.23 10.99
CA LEU A 319 -10.45 -7.84 12.25
C LEU A 319 -11.71 -8.51 12.77
N GLU A 320 -11.65 -9.83 12.92
CA GLU A 320 -12.73 -10.61 13.51
C GLU A 320 -12.32 -11.05 14.90
N ARG A 321 -13.16 -10.74 15.89
CA ARG A 321 -12.96 -11.16 17.29
C ARG A 321 -13.44 -12.60 17.44
N ILE A 322 -12.52 -13.53 17.64
CA ILE A 322 -12.82 -14.94 17.92
C ILE A 322 -13.28 -15.10 19.38
N ALA A 323 -12.64 -14.36 20.30
CA ALA A 323 -13.02 -14.32 21.70
C ALA A 323 -12.97 -12.87 22.20
N GLN A 324 -14.05 -12.43 22.85
CA GLN A 324 -14.11 -11.11 23.47
C GLN A 324 -13.22 -11.04 24.72
N PRO A 325 -12.75 -9.84 25.11
CA PRO A 325 -12.02 -9.65 26.36
C PRO A 325 -12.84 -10.19 27.53
N ASN A 326 -12.22 -10.96 28.42
CA ASN A 326 -12.88 -11.48 29.60
C ASN A 326 -12.51 -10.67 30.86
N MET A 327 -13.47 -10.51 31.77
CA MET A 327 -13.17 -10.10 33.14
C MET A 327 -12.69 -11.35 33.90
N ALA A 328 -11.49 -11.30 34.47
CA ALA A 328 -10.93 -12.44 35.18
C ALA A 328 -11.59 -12.62 36.55
N ASP A 329 -12.16 -13.80 36.81
CA ASP A 329 -12.80 -14.12 38.10
C ASP A 329 -11.80 -14.31 39.25
N ALA A 330 -10.53 -14.58 38.93
CA ALA A 330 -9.47 -14.78 39.90
C ALA A 330 -8.15 -14.16 39.41
N ALA A 331 -7.30 -13.74 40.37
CA ALA A 331 -5.96 -13.29 40.09
C ALA A 331 -5.09 -14.45 39.58
N ILE A 332 -4.57 -14.31 38.35
CA ILE A 332 -3.75 -15.34 37.69
C ILE A 332 -2.26 -15.18 38.08
N GLU A 333 -1.86 -13.97 38.46
CA GLU A 333 -0.49 -13.62 38.84
C GLU A 333 -0.45 -12.80 40.14
N PRO A 334 0.67 -12.83 40.90
CA PRO A 334 1.80 -13.73 40.74
C PRO A 334 1.44 -15.16 41.17
N LYS A 335 2.12 -16.17 40.59
CA LYS A 335 1.99 -17.57 41.03
C LYS A 335 2.69 -17.75 42.39
N ARG A 336 2.09 -17.22 43.47
CA ARG A 336 2.69 -17.03 44.81
C ARG A 336 3.45 -18.26 45.29
N PHE A 337 2.80 -19.43 45.29
CA PHE A 337 3.42 -20.71 45.68
C PHE A 337 4.61 -21.11 44.81
N LYS A 338 4.49 -20.98 43.48
CA LYS A 338 5.58 -21.32 42.55
C LYS A 338 6.77 -20.39 42.77
N ASN A 339 6.53 -19.08 42.91
CA ASN A 339 7.59 -18.09 43.12
C ASN A 339 8.33 -18.35 44.45
N ILE A 340 7.61 -18.61 45.54
CA ILE A 340 8.20 -18.93 46.85
C ILE A 340 9.10 -20.17 46.75
N ILE A 341 8.59 -21.27 46.17
CA ILE A 341 9.34 -22.51 46.00
C ILE A 341 10.58 -22.28 45.11
N SER A 342 10.41 -21.55 44.00
CA SER A 342 11.52 -21.19 43.11
C SER A 342 12.60 -20.39 43.84
N THR A 343 12.24 -19.40 44.67
CA THR A 343 13.23 -18.65 45.46
C THR A 343 13.99 -19.57 46.42
N ILE A 344 13.28 -20.46 47.14
CA ILE A 344 13.90 -21.42 48.06
C ILE A 344 14.89 -22.32 47.32
N LEU A 345 14.49 -22.89 46.18
CA LEU A 345 15.34 -23.78 45.38
C LEU A 345 16.59 -23.06 44.85
N ILE A 346 16.43 -21.85 44.30
CA ILE A 346 17.56 -21.06 43.79
C ILE A 346 18.51 -20.71 44.93
N SER A 347 17.99 -20.28 46.08
CA SER A 347 18.78 -20.00 47.27
C SER A 347 19.56 -21.22 47.77
N LEU A 348 18.96 -22.42 47.74
CA LEU A 348 19.65 -23.67 48.09
C LEU A 348 20.77 -24.00 47.11
N ILE A 349 20.55 -23.82 45.81
CA ILE A 349 21.57 -24.04 44.78
C ILE A 349 22.74 -23.07 44.97
N LEU A 350 22.46 -21.78 45.17
CA LEU A 350 23.48 -20.75 45.42
C LEU A 350 24.30 -21.07 46.67
N TRP A 351 23.64 -21.51 47.74
CA TRP A 351 24.34 -21.94 48.94
C TRP A 351 25.21 -23.18 48.69
N GLY A 352 24.73 -24.14 47.91
CA GLY A 352 25.50 -25.32 47.50
C GLY A 352 26.78 -24.93 46.77
N ILE A 353 26.68 -24.07 45.77
CA ILE A 353 27.83 -23.53 45.01
C ILE A 353 28.79 -22.80 45.95
N TYR A 354 28.28 -21.89 46.79
CA TYR A 354 29.10 -21.16 47.76
C TYR A 354 29.84 -22.10 48.71
N SER A 355 29.16 -23.14 49.21
CA SER A 355 29.75 -24.11 50.14
C SER A 355 30.87 -24.93 49.49
N LEU A 356 30.73 -25.30 48.23
CA LEU A 356 31.75 -26.01 47.45
C LEU A 356 32.97 -25.11 47.19
N LEU A 357 32.75 -23.85 46.81
CA LEU A 357 33.83 -22.88 46.60
C LEU A 357 34.58 -22.60 47.91
N ALA A 358 33.86 -22.39 49.01
CA ALA A 358 34.45 -22.16 50.33
C ALA A 358 35.25 -23.38 50.82
N ALA A 359 34.78 -24.60 50.53
CA ALA A 359 35.51 -25.83 50.83
C ALA A 359 36.79 -25.94 49.99
N GLY A 360 36.71 -25.70 48.68
CA GLY A 360 37.86 -25.76 47.78
C GLY A 360 38.94 -24.72 48.09
N VAL A 361 38.56 -23.48 48.44
CA VAL A 361 39.53 -22.45 48.87
C VAL A 361 40.23 -22.86 50.17
N ARG A 362 39.49 -23.48 51.10
CA ARG A 362 40.03 -23.93 52.38
C ARG A 362 40.96 -25.14 52.25
N GLU A 363 40.76 -25.96 51.22
CA GLU A 363 41.62 -27.11 50.88
C GLU A 363 42.90 -26.69 50.13
N HIS A 364 42.88 -25.56 49.41
CA HIS A 364 44.07 -24.98 48.79
C HIS A 364 44.90 -24.08 49.72
N GLN A 365 44.36 -23.67 50.87
CA GLN A 365 45.04 -22.82 51.86
C GLN A 365 45.59 -23.58 53.08
N GLY A 366 45.34 -24.89 53.17
CA GLY A 366 45.96 -25.79 54.17
C GLY A 366 46.93 -26.73 53.48
#